data_AF-A0A5B7BC61-F1
#
_entry.id   AF-A0A5B7BC61-F1
#
_cell.length_a   1.000
_cell.length_b   1.000
_cell.length_c   1.000
_cell.angle_alpha   90.00
_cell.angle_beta   90.00
_cell.angle_gamma   90.00
#
_symmetry.space_group_name_H-M   'P 1'
#
loop_
_entity.id
_entity.type
_entity.pdbx_description
1 polymer ?
#
loop_
_entity_poly.entity_id
_entity_poly.type
_entity_poly.pdbx_seq_one_letter_code
_entity_poly.pdbx_strand_id
1 'polypeptide(L)'
;AILTIDNLQKRGFSMVNRCILCKKESKSVDHLLMHCSFSKEGWWLILNLFGVAWSMPRTTKELLSCWEGIRVRKDKNQLWRAAPLCILWCLWMERNKRLFEEK
;
A
#
# COMPACT_ATOMS: atom_id res chain seq x y z
N ALA A 1 -1.40 16.29 -26.66
CA ALA A 1 -0.55 15.61 -25.66
C ALA A 1 -1.45 15.06 -24.57
N ILE A 2 -1.34 13.76 -24.26
CA ILE A 2 -2.17 13.12 -23.22
C ILE A 2 -1.77 13.71 -21.86
N LEU A 3 -2.75 14.18 -21.10
CA LEU A 3 -2.58 14.77 -19.76
C LEU A 3 -2.29 13.67 -18.74
N THR A 4 -1.11 13.06 -18.83
CA THR A 4 -0.57 12.23 -17.75
C THR A 4 0.07 13.13 -16.70
N ILE A 5 0.01 12.69 -15.44
CA ILE A 5 0.53 13.43 -14.27
C ILE A 5 2.01 13.81 -14.47
N ASP A 6 2.79 12.93 -15.09
CA ASP A 6 4.22 13.13 -15.40
C ASP A 6 4.45 14.27 -16.40
N ASN A 7 3.56 14.44 -17.38
CA ASN A 7 3.66 15.51 -18.38
C ASN A 7 3.32 16.89 -17.79
N LEU A 8 2.48 16.93 -16.75
CA LEU A 8 2.12 18.17 -16.04
C LEU A 8 3.25 18.60 -15.08
N GLN A 9 3.89 17.65 -14.39
CA GLN A 9 5.05 17.94 -13.54
C GLN A 9 6.25 18.47 -14.34
N LYS A 10 6.53 17.91 -15.52
CA LYS A 10 7.58 18.41 -16.44
C LYS A 10 7.33 19.84 -16.94
N ARG A 11 6.09 20.34 -16.85
CA ARG A 11 5.68 21.68 -17.29
C ARG A 11 5.61 22.70 -16.15
N GLY A 12 6.15 22.37 -14.97
CA GLY A 12 6.23 23.29 -13.85
C GLY A 12 4.94 23.46 -13.04
N PHE A 13 3.90 22.65 -13.32
CA PHE A 13 2.72 22.61 -12.47
C PHE A 13 3.04 21.84 -11.19
N SER A 14 3.12 22.55 -10.07
CA SER A 14 3.15 21.98 -8.72
C SER A 14 1.78 21.37 -8.40
N MET A 15 1.48 20.23 -8.99
CA MET A 15 0.43 19.38 -8.44
C MET A 15 0.96 18.88 -7.10
N VAL A 16 0.18 19.14 -6.06
CA VAL A 16 0.40 18.66 -4.70
C VAL A 16 0.55 17.15 -4.77
N ASN A 17 1.79 16.68 -4.92
CA ASN A 17 2.14 15.26 -5.00
C ASN A 17 2.05 14.71 -3.58
N ARG A 18 0.84 14.63 -3.05
CA ARG A 18 0.56 14.07 -1.73
C ARG A 18 -0.23 12.79 -1.93
N CYS A 19 0.13 11.77 -1.16
CA CYS A 19 -0.61 10.53 -1.12
C CYS A 19 -2.05 10.80 -0.65
N ILE A 20 -3.04 10.33 -1.40
CA ILE A 20 -4.47 10.51 -1.08
C ILE A 20 -4.87 9.88 0.27
N LEU A 21 -4.13 8.86 0.70
CA LEU A 21 -4.39 8.15 1.94
C LEU A 21 -3.84 8.90 3.19
N CYS A 22 -2.59 9.37 3.15
CA CYS A 22 -1.98 10.04 4.31
C CYS A 22 -1.94 11.57 4.22
N LYS A 23 -2.20 12.15 3.04
CA LYS A 23 -2.14 13.59 2.73
C LYS A 23 -0.79 14.26 3.05
N LYS A 24 0.31 13.49 3.10
CA LYS A 24 1.65 13.99 3.51
C LYS A 24 2.73 13.82 2.43
N GLU A 25 3.11 12.59 2.11
CA GLU A 25 4.30 12.29 1.29
C GLU A 25 4.00 12.14 -0.21
N SER A 26 5.06 12.17 -1.02
CA SER A 26 4.99 11.98 -2.46
C SER A 26 4.48 10.59 -2.86
N LYS A 27 3.66 10.58 -3.92
CA LYS A 27 3.01 9.38 -4.42
C LYS A 27 4.03 8.50 -5.14
N SER A 28 4.40 7.39 -4.52
CA SER A 28 4.92 6.20 -5.20
C SER A 28 3.99 5.02 -4.95
N VAL A 29 4.06 3.99 -5.81
CA VAL A 29 3.28 2.75 -5.61
C VAL A 29 3.66 2.10 -4.28
N ASP A 30 4.96 2.03 -3.97
CA ASP A 30 5.45 1.48 -2.70
C ASP A 30 5.00 2.30 -1.50
N HIS A 31 4.95 3.63 -1.61
CA HIS A 31 4.39 4.47 -0.56
C HIS A 31 2.91 4.17 -0.37
N LEU A 32 2.12 4.22 -1.44
CA LEU A 32 0.68 3.99 -1.34
C LEU A 32 0.34 2.62 -0.75
N LEU A 33 1.05 1.57 -1.16
CA LEU A 33 0.73 0.20 -0.78
C LEU A 33 1.35 -0.23 0.54
N MET A 34 2.48 0.34 0.95
CA MET A 34 3.23 -0.12 2.12
C MET A 34 3.65 0.99 3.08
N HIS A 35 4.25 2.08 2.57
CA HIS A 35 4.94 3.04 3.46
C HIS A 35 4.06 4.16 3.99
N CYS A 36 2.92 4.39 3.36
CA CYS A 36 1.89 5.31 3.79
C CYS A 36 1.45 4.97 5.22
N SER A 37 1.33 5.98 6.09
CA SER A 37 0.92 5.75 7.48
C SER A 37 -0.40 4.98 7.57
N PHE A 38 -1.38 5.30 6.71
CA PHE A 38 -2.65 4.57 6.65
C PHE A 38 -2.44 3.09 6.25
N SER A 39 -1.59 2.84 5.26
CA SER A 39 -1.32 1.49 4.77
C SER A 39 -0.54 0.65 5.78
N LYS A 40 0.41 1.28 6.49
CA LYS A 40 1.17 0.66 7.57
C LYS A 40 0.25 0.09 8.66
N GLU A 41 -0.79 0.82 9.06
CA GLU A 41 -1.75 0.33 10.06
C GLU A 41 -2.41 -0.99 9.62
N GLY A 42 -2.80 -1.09 8.35
CA GLY A 42 -3.38 -2.32 7.80
C GLY A 42 -2.42 -3.51 7.82
N TRP A 43 -1.15 -3.27 7.45
CA TRP A 43 -0.11 -4.30 7.54
C TRP A 43 0.16 -4.71 8.99
N TRP A 44 0.34 -3.75 9.89
CA TRP A 44 0.60 -4.03 11.31
C TRP A 44 -0.54 -4.80 11.97
N LEU A 45 -1.79 -4.49 11.63
CA LEU A 45 -2.95 -5.23 12.11
C LEU A 45 -2.85 -6.72 11.75
N ILE A 46 -2.61 -7.05 10.48
CA ILE A 46 -2.45 -8.45 10.07
C ILE A 46 -1.22 -9.08 10.74
N LEU A 47 -0.08 -8.41 10.74
CA LEU A 47 1.14 -8.95 11.34
C LEU A 47 0.94 -9.29 12.83
N ASN A 48 0.27 -8.41 13.58
CA ASN A 48 -0.08 -8.63 14.98
C ASN A 48 -1.07 -9.79 15.16
N LEU A 49 -2.09 -9.92 14.29
CA LEU A 49 -3.06 -11.03 14.33
C LEU A 49 -2.40 -12.40 14.11
N PHE A 50 -1.31 -12.44 13.35
CA PHE A 50 -0.53 -13.64 13.09
C PHE A 50 0.66 -13.82 14.04
N GLY A 51 0.97 -12.83 14.89
CA GLY A 51 2.11 -12.86 15.81
C GLY A 51 3.46 -12.85 15.10
N VAL A 52 3.55 -12.19 13.94
CA VAL A 52 4.75 -12.16 13.09
C VAL A 52 5.56 -10.89 13.37
N ALA A 53 6.78 -11.04 13.88
CA ALA A 53 7.74 -9.96 13.92
C ALA A 53 8.19 -9.63 12.49
N TRP A 54 8.09 -8.36 12.11
CA TRP A 54 8.29 -7.95 10.72
C TRP A 54 9.01 -6.61 10.62
N SER A 55 9.89 -6.51 9.64
CA SER A 55 10.51 -5.25 9.22
C SER A 55 10.03 -4.95 7.81
N MET A 56 9.47 -3.75 7.60
CA MET A 56 8.92 -3.39 6.30
C MET A 56 10.03 -3.28 5.24
N PRO A 57 9.96 -4.03 4.13
CA PRO A 57 10.97 -3.97 3.07
C PRO A 57 10.78 -2.71 2.20
N ARG A 58 11.71 -2.47 1.27
CA ARG A 58 11.71 -1.23 0.49
C ARG A 58 10.64 -1.23 -0.58
N THR A 59 10.44 -2.36 -1.25
CA THR A 59 9.54 -2.48 -2.40
C THR A 59 8.39 -3.46 -2.19
N THR A 60 7.27 -3.22 -2.86
CA THR A 60 6.08 -4.08 -2.78
C THR A 60 6.40 -5.50 -3.26
N LYS A 61 7.30 -5.62 -4.24
CA LYS A 61 7.81 -6.91 -4.72
C LYS A 61 8.55 -7.67 -3.61
N GLU A 62 9.47 -7.01 -2.91
CA GLU A 62 10.18 -7.61 -1.78
C GLU A 62 9.22 -8.05 -0.68
N LEU A 63 8.20 -7.24 -0.36
CA LEU A 63 7.17 -7.62 0.61
C LEU A 63 6.50 -8.94 0.24
N LEU A 64 6.05 -9.08 -1.02
CA LEU A 64 5.38 -10.30 -1.48
C LEU A 64 6.33 -11.50 -1.45
N SER A 65 7.59 -11.33 -1.85
CA SER A 65 8.60 -12.38 -1.78
C SER A 65 8.90 -12.81 -0.34
N CYS A 66 9.05 -11.86 0.59
CA CYS A 66 9.25 -12.16 2.01
C CYS A 66 8.01 -12.86 2.61
N TRP A 67 6.81 -12.47 2.18
CA TRP A 67 5.55 -13.01 2.70
C TRP A 67 5.38 -14.50 2.43
N GLU A 68 5.75 -14.95 1.22
CA GLU A 68 5.73 -16.37 0.83
C GLU A 68 6.72 -17.22 1.63
N GLY A 69 7.82 -16.61 2.10
CA GLY A 69 8.86 -17.30 2.88
C GLY A 69 8.50 -17.55 4.35
N ILE A 70 7.46 -16.89 4.88
CA ILE A 70 7.07 -17.02 6.29
C ILE A 70 6.16 -18.23 6.50
N ARG A 71 6.54 -19.09 7.45
CA ARG A 71 5.70 -20.18 7.93
C ARG A 71 4.83 -19.71 9.09
N VAL A 72 3.52 -19.77 8.90
CA VAL A 72 2.53 -19.61 9.96
C VAL A 72 1.92 -20.96 10.34
N ARG A 73 1.08 -20.98 11.38
CA ARG A 73 0.33 -22.19 11.75
C ARG A 73 -0.50 -22.71 10.56
N LYS A 74 -0.53 -24.04 10.41
CA LYS A 74 -1.15 -24.73 9.26
C LYS A 74 -2.62 -24.36 9.05
N ASP A 75 -3.37 -24.21 10.14
CA ASP A 75 -4.79 -23.82 10.16
C ASP A 75 -5.04 -22.39 9.68
N LYS A 76 -4.02 -21.52 9.76
CA LYS A 76 -4.10 -20.12 9.30
C LYS A 76 -3.38 -19.87 7.97
N ASN A 77 -2.76 -20.88 7.36
CA ASN A 77 -1.92 -20.70 6.17
C ASN A 77 -2.68 -20.14 4.97
N GLN A 78 -3.92 -20.57 4.75
CA GLN A 78 -4.74 -20.03 3.66
C GLN A 78 -5.01 -18.53 3.84
N LEU A 79 -5.37 -18.12 5.07
CA LEU A 79 -5.60 -16.72 5.40
C LEU A 79 -4.32 -15.89 5.27
N TRP A 80 -3.17 -16.44 5.71
CA TRP A 80 -1.88 -15.79 5.53
C TRP A 80 -1.57 -15.54 4.06
N ARG A 81 -1.73 -16.55 3.20
CA ARG A 81 -1.48 -16.41 1.75
C ARG A 81 -2.42 -15.39 1.08
N ALA A 82 -3.66 -15.26 1.55
CA ALA A 82 -4.62 -14.29 1.02
C ALA A 82 -4.39 -12.86 1.53
N ALA A 83 -3.78 -12.68 2.70
CA ALA A 83 -3.72 -11.40 3.38
C ALA A 83 -3.09 -10.26 2.55
N PRO A 84 -1.98 -10.44 1.80
CA PRO A 84 -1.44 -9.37 0.96
C PRO A 84 -2.44 -8.90 -0.09
N LEU A 85 -3.12 -9.84 -0.76
CA LEU A 85 -4.14 -9.51 -1.77
C LEU A 85 -5.32 -8.76 -1.13
N CYS A 86 -5.77 -9.20 0.05
CA CYS A 86 -6.84 -8.52 0.78
C CYS A 86 -6.44 -7.08 1.16
N ILE A 87 -5.25 -6.86 1.72
CA ILE A 87 -4.78 -5.52 2.08
C ILE A 87 -4.67 -4.64 0.84
N LEU A 88 -4.03 -5.14 -0.23
CA LEU A 88 -3.87 -4.39 -1.47
C LEU A 88 -5.22 -3.99 -2.07
N TRP A 89 -6.19 -4.90 -2.03
CA TRP A 89 -7.57 -4.62 -2.47
C TRP A 89 -8.24 -3.55 -1.60
N CYS A 90 -8.17 -3.66 -0.27
CA CYS A 90 -8.72 -2.68 0.65
C CYS A 90 -8.12 -1.29 0.45
N LEU A 91 -6.79 -1.20 0.27
CA LEU A 91 -6.10 0.06 0.00
C LEU A 91 -6.50 0.66 -1.35
N TRP A 92 -6.66 -0.18 -2.37
CA TRP A 92 -7.15 0.26 -3.68
C TRP A 92 -8.57 0.82 -3.60
N MET A 93 -9.47 0.11 -2.90
CA MET A 93 -10.85 0.55 -2.69
C MET A 93 -10.92 1.86 -1.93
N GLU A 94 -10.17 1.99 -0.82
CA GLU A 94 -10.14 3.22 -0.03
C GLU A 94 -9.57 4.41 -0.82
N ARG A 95 -8.50 4.17 -1.58
CA ARG A 95 -7.92 5.17 -2.49
C ARG A 95 -8.96 5.64 -3.51
N ASN A 96 -9.69 4.72 -4.13
CA ASN A 96 -10.71 5.07 -5.12
C ASN A 96 -11.86 5.83 -4.46
N LYS A 97 -12.37 5.36 -3.32
CA LYS A 97 -13.41 6.03 -2.54
C LYS A 97 -13.06 7.49 -2.30
N ARG A 98 -11.88 7.78 -1.74
CA ARG A 98 -11.43 9.17 -1.49
C ARG A 98 -11.26 10.01 -2.75
N LEU A 99 -10.77 9.40 -3.84
CA LEU A 99 -10.63 10.10 -5.12
C LEU A 99 -11.97 10.48 -5.76
N PHE A 100 -13.03 9.70 -5.50
CA PHE A 100 -14.37 9.95 -6.06
C PHE A 100 -15.30 10.71 -5.12
N GLU A 101 -15.04 10.71 -3.81
CA GLU A 101 -15.74 11.51 -2.80
C GLU A 101 -15.19 12.94 -2.67
N GLU A 102 -13.94 13.22 -3.08
CA GLU A 102 -13.38 14.59 -3.17
C GLU A 102 -13.83 15.34 -4.46
N LYS A 103 -14.96 14.96 -5.06
CA LYS A 103 -15.62 15.67 -6.17
C LYS A 103 -16.93 16.29 -5.70
#